data_AF-A0A316ZRU3-F1
#
_entry.id   AF-A0A316ZRU3-F1
#
_cell.length_a   1.000
_cell.length_b   1.000
_cell.length_c   1.000
_cell.angle_alpha   90.00
_cell.angle_beta   90.00
_cell.angle_gamma   90.00
#
_symmetry.space_group_name_H-M   'P 1'
#
loop_
_entity.id
_entity.type
_entity.pdbx_description
1 polymer ?
#
loop_
_entity_poly.entity_id
_entity_poly.type
_entity_poly.pdbx_seq_one_letter_code
_entity_poly.pdbx_strand_id
1 'polypeptide(L)'
;MSKPSIECQYFEHVPEHSVAACRECRYAVWPDQIEGHLQKQHKVSYKEAEAVGQQVRSWAGLVQYPSELEVPTGAPKPVRQLPVYTDGMLCQFDSSCCYYVARSKEAIRKHWRKDHQGWSAGKKRGRPSRTRQKSVQAHMDKGYRLVHCQRLFSSRHGSQYFEVQAPSQDGEGPEIVPVDGAAAWARVGEQMAKAWADIEKRAQTTIQEGERDEVNPWLERTQWLPYLVGMERPDLLACIEEPVAEPDARQEQQAEPVEAAIWAAMDGLARFSQASIIDRIGVFIRLEAIRTEMHQTRFQPLQPYMDKNAIVKHTRPWQQMLMFFARTQKEHGWKSPKYRFTRRQREAWEVLIEQAKRSIEGDEEDEAEDMDEEREELDEEMMDDIDEAIEVAEEEPGQGEGPEPKKLSKIQKACLEFCIALLNHRITRREYDSPLDSATINSIRSLS
;
A
#
# COMPACT_ATOMS: atom_id res chain seq x y z
N MET A 1 -43.38 -34.52 8.21
CA MET A 1 -42.93 -33.11 8.09
C MET A 1 -41.88 -33.06 7.01
N SER A 2 -42.18 -32.40 5.88
CA SER A 2 -41.25 -32.28 4.75
C SER A 2 -40.01 -31.51 5.21
N LYS A 3 -38.80 -31.98 4.85
CA LYS A 3 -37.56 -31.24 5.13
C LYS A 3 -37.72 -29.83 4.56
N PRO A 4 -37.39 -28.76 5.31
CA PRO A 4 -37.38 -27.41 4.75
C PRO A 4 -36.44 -27.42 3.55
N SER A 5 -36.93 -26.86 2.44
CA SER A 5 -36.18 -26.74 1.21
C SER A 5 -34.89 -25.95 1.46
N ILE A 6 -33.85 -26.26 0.69
CA ILE A 6 -32.47 -25.83 0.97
C ILE A 6 -32.34 -24.31 1.01
N GLU A 7 -33.13 -23.59 0.21
CA GLU A 7 -33.18 -22.14 0.18
C GLU A 7 -33.79 -21.53 1.45
N CYS A 8 -34.77 -22.19 2.07
CA CYS A 8 -35.39 -21.75 3.32
C CYS A 8 -34.46 -21.89 4.53
N GLN A 9 -33.30 -22.55 4.38
CA GLN A 9 -32.27 -22.61 5.42
C GLN A 9 -31.51 -21.28 5.51
N TYR A 10 -31.29 -20.62 4.37
CA TYR A 10 -30.48 -19.41 4.28
C TYR A 10 -31.32 -18.13 4.15
N PHE A 11 -32.41 -18.21 3.39
CA PHE A 11 -33.22 -17.06 3.02
C PHE A 11 -34.68 -17.23 3.45
N GLU A 12 -35.34 -16.10 3.62
CA GLU A 12 -36.77 -16.01 3.79
C GLU A 12 -37.34 -15.02 2.79
N HIS A 13 -38.42 -15.41 2.12
CA HIS A 13 -39.12 -14.52 1.22
C HIS A 13 -39.90 -13.48 2.06
N VAL A 14 -39.74 -12.20 1.73
CA VAL A 14 -40.48 -11.08 2.32
C VAL A 14 -41.42 -10.53 1.24
N PRO A 15 -42.65 -11.04 1.14
CA PRO A 15 -43.57 -10.70 0.05
C PRO A 15 -43.98 -9.23 0.06
N GLU A 16 -44.01 -8.58 1.23
CA GLU A 16 -44.40 -7.18 1.39
C GLU A 16 -43.45 -6.21 0.67
N HIS A 17 -42.21 -6.64 0.45
CA HIS A 17 -41.19 -5.88 -0.26
C HIS A 17 -40.62 -6.63 -1.44
N SER A 18 -41.15 -7.81 -1.75
CA SER A 18 -40.70 -8.63 -2.88
C SER A 18 -39.18 -8.92 -2.85
N VAL A 19 -38.61 -9.18 -1.68
CA VAL A 19 -37.16 -9.42 -1.50
C VAL A 19 -36.87 -10.74 -0.78
N ALA A 20 -35.66 -11.26 -0.98
CA ALA A 20 -35.11 -12.37 -0.21
C ALA A 20 -34.24 -11.85 0.94
N ALA A 21 -34.64 -12.09 2.20
CA ALA A 21 -33.88 -11.71 3.38
C ALA A 21 -33.02 -12.87 3.89
N CYS A 22 -31.73 -12.65 4.09
CA CYS A 22 -30.85 -13.63 4.72
C CYS A 22 -31.18 -13.75 6.21
N ARG A 23 -31.37 -14.98 6.69
CA ARG A 23 -31.75 -15.26 8.09
C ARG A 23 -30.66 -14.89 9.09
N GLU A 24 -29.41 -15.20 8.76
CA GLU A 24 -28.26 -14.96 9.65
C GLU A 24 -27.73 -13.53 9.51
N CYS A 25 -27.61 -13.02 8.29
CA CYS A 25 -27.10 -11.65 8.08
C CYS A 25 -28.15 -10.55 8.33
N ARG A 26 -29.45 -10.92 8.37
CA ARG A 26 -30.58 -10.03 8.71
C ARG A 26 -30.69 -8.81 7.77
N TYR A 27 -30.43 -9.00 6.48
CA TYR A 27 -30.67 -8.03 5.41
C TYR A 27 -31.07 -8.72 4.10
N ALA A 28 -31.73 -7.97 3.23
CA ALA A 28 -32.13 -8.39 1.88
C ALA A 28 -30.93 -8.51 0.94
N VAL A 29 -30.95 -9.54 0.09
CA VAL A 29 -29.92 -9.83 -0.92
C VAL A 29 -30.59 -9.89 -2.28
N TRP A 30 -29.97 -9.26 -3.27
CA TRP A 30 -30.48 -9.27 -4.64
C TRP A 30 -30.36 -10.68 -5.28
N PRO A 31 -31.31 -11.10 -6.13
CA PRO A 31 -31.30 -12.44 -6.73
C PRO A 31 -30.02 -12.79 -7.52
N ASP A 32 -29.35 -11.80 -8.11
CA ASP A 32 -28.08 -11.94 -8.83
C ASP A 32 -26.85 -12.03 -7.89
N GLN A 33 -27.03 -11.72 -6.60
CA GLN A 33 -25.95 -11.66 -5.60
C GLN A 33 -26.01 -12.79 -4.58
N ILE A 34 -26.99 -13.68 -4.66
CA ILE A 34 -27.21 -14.76 -3.69
C ILE A 34 -26.00 -15.69 -3.62
N GLU A 35 -25.48 -16.16 -4.76
CA GLU A 35 -24.35 -17.09 -4.77
C GLU A 35 -23.09 -16.44 -4.20
N GLY A 36 -22.83 -15.19 -4.57
CA GLY A 36 -21.70 -14.42 -4.06
C GLY A 36 -21.82 -14.13 -2.56
N HIS A 37 -23.03 -13.85 -2.07
CA HIS A 37 -23.31 -13.65 -0.66
C HIS A 37 -23.07 -14.93 0.15
N LEU A 38 -23.62 -16.07 -0.30
CA LEU A 38 -23.45 -17.37 0.35
C LEU A 38 -21.98 -17.80 0.42
N GLN A 39 -21.23 -17.63 -0.67
CA GLN A 39 -19.80 -17.99 -0.68
C GLN A 39 -18.97 -17.08 0.23
N LYS A 40 -19.24 -15.77 0.25
CA LYS A 40 -18.42 -14.82 1.00
C LYS A 40 -18.75 -14.80 2.49
N GLN A 41 -20.04 -14.73 2.83
CA GLN A 41 -20.53 -14.54 4.20
C GLN A 41 -20.74 -15.87 4.94
N HIS A 42 -21.20 -16.90 4.22
CA HIS A 42 -21.58 -18.20 4.81
C HIS A 42 -20.61 -19.33 4.48
N LYS A 43 -19.56 -19.05 3.66
CA LYS A 43 -18.55 -20.01 3.19
C LYS A 43 -19.15 -21.28 2.56
N VAL A 44 -20.34 -21.16 1.97
CA VAL A 44 -21.05 -22.25 1.30
C VAL A 44 -20.34 -22.58 -0.01
N SER A 45 -20.28 -23.87 -0.35
CA SER A 45 -19.66 -24.33 -1.60
C SER A 45 -20.37 -23.76 -2.84
N TYR A 46 -19.64 -23.57 -3.95
CA TYR A 46 -20.22 -23.04 -5.18
C TYR A 46 -21.45 -23.81 -5.66
N LYS A 47 -21.37 -25.16 -5.67
CA LYS A 47 -22.47 -26.03 -6.14
C LYS A 47 -23.74 -25.88 -5.29
N GLU A 48 -23.56 -25.77 -3.98
CA GLU A 48 -24.68 -25.58 -3.06
C GLU A 48 -25.25 -24.17 -3.14
N ALA A 49 -24.40 -23.15 -3.25
CA ALA A 49 -24.81 -21.77 -3.43
C ALA A 49 -25.60 -21.58 -4.75
N GLU A 50 -25.16 -22.22 -5.84
CA GLU A 50 -25.86 -22.23 -7.13
C GLU A 50 -27.24 -22.89 -7.00
N ALA A 51 -27.33 -24.05 -6.33
CA ALA A 51 -28.60 -24.72 -6.09
C ALA A 51 -29.57 -23.84 -5.28
N VAL A 52 -29.09 -23.21 -4.21
CA VAL A 52 -29.89 -22.25 -3.41
C VAL A 52 -30.31 -21.05 -4.25
N GLY A 53 -29.40 -20.46 -5.01
CA GLY A 53 -29.68 -19.30 -5.87
C GLY A 53 -30.76 -19.57 -6.92
N GLN A 54 -30.72 -20.74 -7.57
CA GLN A 54 -31.74 -21.16 -8.52
C GLN A 54 -33.13 -21.29 -7.86
N GLN A 55 -33.20 -21.87 -6.66
CA GLN A 55 -34.47 -21.99 -5.94
C GLN A 55 -35.01 -20.63 -5.49
N VAL A 56 -34.17 -19.75 -4.94
CA VAL A 56 -34.61 -18.41 -4.55
C VAL A 56 -35.12 -17.61 -5.75
N ARG A 57 -34.44 -17.67 -6.91
CA ARG A 57 -34.90 -17.00 -8.14
C ARG A 57 -36.23 -17.50 -8.65
N SER A 58 -36.64 -18.72 -8.28
CA SER A 58 -37.95 -19.27 -8.65
C SER A 58 -39.10 -18.74 -7.79
N TRP A 59 -38.81 -17.99 -6.72
CA TRP A 59 -39.84 -17.38 -5.89
C TRP A 59 -40.65 -16.35 -6.68
N ALA A 60 -41.97 -16.52 -6.65
CA ALA A 60 -42.88 -15.64 -7.34
C ALA A 60 -42.86 -14.23 -6.71
N GLY A 61 -42.71 -13.22 -7.56
CA GLY A 61 -42.83 -11.82 -7.16
C GLY A 61 -41.57 -11.22 -6.54
N LEU A 62 -40.38 -11.83 -6.70
CA LEU A 62 -39.12 -11.17 -6.35
C LEU A 62 -38.80 -10.02 -7.31
N VAL A 63 -38.40 -8.87 -6.75
CA VAL A 63 -37.86 -7.74 -7.50
C VAL A 63 -36.51 -8.14 -8.09
N GLN A 64 -36.40 -8.02 -9.41
CA GLN A 64 -35.16 -8.36 -10.13
C GLN A 64 -34.24 -7.16 -10.28
N TYR A 65 -34.80 -5.95 -10.38
CA TYR A 65 -34.04 -4.74 -10.65
C TYR A 65 -34.22 -3.67 -9.56
N PRO A 66 -33.15 -2.95 -9.16
CA PRO A 66 -33.26 -1.91 -8.13
C PRO A 66 -34.24 -0.78 -8.44
N SER A 67 -34.54 -0.52 -9.72
CA SER A 67 -35.51 0.49 -10.15
C SER A 67 -36.96 0.14 -9.87
N GLU A 68 -37.26 -1.16 -9.67
CA GLU A 68 -38.60 -1.68 -9.36
C GLU A 68 -38.84 -1.74 -7.84
N LEU A 69 -37.83 -1.43 -7.02
CA LEU A 69 -37.94 -1.46 -5.57
C LEU A 69 -38.71 -0.24 -5.06
N GLU A 70 -39.93 -0.47 -4.59
CA GLU A 70 -40.71 0.52 -3.88
C GLU A 70 -40.39 0.49 -2.39
N VAL A 71 -39.78 1.57 -1.88
CA VAL A 71 -39.54 1.72 -0.44
C VAL A 71 -40.86 2.16 0.20
N PRO A 72 -41.32 1.49 1.28
CA PRO A 72 -42.59 1.81 1.92
C PRO A 72 -42.66 3.26 2.40
N THR A 73 -43.81 3.88 2.17
CA THR A 73 -44.20 5.16 2.79
C THR A 73 -45.28 4.88 3.84
N GLY A 74 -45.30 5.62 4.95
CA GLY A 74 -46.40 5.55 5.93
C GLY A 74 -46.28 4.49 7.04
N ALA A 75 -45.07 4.16 7.49
CA ALA A 75 -44.82 3.33 8.69
C ALA A 75 -45.52 1.95 8.67
N PRO A 76 -45.10 1.01 7.79
CA PRO A 76 -45.60 -0.36 7.80
C PRO A 76 -45.26 -1.10 9.10
N LYS A 77 -45.89 -2.28 9.29
CA LYS A 77 -45.48 -3.22 10.33
C LYS A 77 -44.02 -3.64 10.11
N PRO A 78 -43.20 -3.77 11.16
CA PRO A 78 -41.83 -4.23 11.02
C PRO A 78 -41.73 -5.61 10.37
N VAL A 79 -40.82 -5.73 9.41
CA VAL A 79 -40.40 -7.01 8.83
C VAL A 79 -39.66 -7.80 9.89
N ARG A 80 -40.17 -8.98 10.26
CA ARG A 80 -39.65 -9.79 11.37
C ARG A 80 -38.19 -10.21 11.18
N GLN A 81 -37.79 -10.41 9.93
CA GLN A 81 -36.48 -10.91 9.53
C GLN A 81 -35.40 -9.82 9.55
N LEU A 82 -35.77 -8.56 9.74
CA LEU A 82 -34.87 -7.41 9.72
C LEU A 82 -34.76 -6.78 11.11
N PRO A 83 -33.59 -6.24 11.48
CA PRO A 83 -33.42 -5.56 12.76
C PRO A 83 -34.24 -4.27 12.79
N VAL A 84 -34.90 -3.99 13.92
CA VAL A 84 -35.57 -2.71 14.17
C VAL A 84 -34.63 -1.80 14.95
N TYR A 85 -34.39 -0.61 14.42
CA TYR A 85 -33.58 0.42 15.06
C TYR A 85 -34.47 1.51 15.67
N THR A 86 -34.17 1.96 16.89
CA THR A 86 -34.98 2.94 17.63
C THR A 86 -34.44 4.38 17.52
N ASP A 87 -33.31 4.57 16.85
CA ASP A 87 -32.57 5.84 16.69
C ASP A 87 -32.75 6.47 15.29
N GLY A 88 -33.79 6.08 14.56
CA GLY A 88 -34.11 6.65 13.26
C GLY A 88 -34.53 8.12 13.38
N MET A 89 -34.04 8.98 12.50
CA MET A 89 -34.40 10.39 12.39
C MET A 89 -35.10 10.61 11.05
N LEU A 90 -36.43 10.75 11.10
CA LEU A 90 -37.25 11.06 9.93
C LEU A 90 -37.22 12.56 9.67
N CYS A 91 -36.91 12.97 8.43
CA CYS A 91 -36.93 14.36 8.02
C CYS A 91 -38.31 15.01 8.21
N GLN A 92 -38.36 16.30 8.60
CA GLN A 92 -39.60 17.06 8.80
C GLN A 92 -39.71 18.31 7.92
N PHE A 93 -38.73 18.60 7.06
CA PHE A 93 -38.69 19.84 6.26
C PHE A 93 -39.79 19.93 5.19
N ASP A 94 -40.21 18.79 4.63
CA ASP A 94 -41.38 18.70 3.77
C ASP A 94 -42.12 17.41 4.11
N SER A 95 -42.97 17.48 5.13
CA SER A 95 -43.67 16.30 5.66
C SER A 95 -44.66 15.67 4.68
N SER A 96 -44.97 16.35 3.56
CA SER A 96 -45.84 15.83 2.50
C SER A 96 -45.10 15.07 1.40
N CYS A 97 -43.81 15.33 1.19
CA CYS A 97 -43.06 14.67 0.11
C CYS A 97 -41.70 14.09 0.51
N CYS A 98 -41.24 14.29 1.75
CA CYS A 98 -39.93 13.81 2.21
C CYS A 98 -40.06 12.75 3.31
N TYR A 99 -39.85 11.50 2.91
CA TYR A 99 -39.88 10.33 3.80
C TYR A 99 -38.48 9.84 4.18
N TYR A 100 -37.46 10.68 4.03
CA TYR A 100 -36.07 10.29 4.27
C TYR A 100 -35.80 10.03 5.75
N VAL A 101 -35.29 8.83 6.07
CA VAL A 101 -34.85 8.46 7.42
C VAL A 101 -33.33 8.28 7.44
N ALA A 102 -32.69 8.82 8.46
CA ALA A 102 -31.27 8.62 8.73
C ALA A 102 -31.02 8.22 10.18
N ARG A 103 -29.98 7.43 10.43
CA ARG A 103 -29.55 7.06 11.79
C ARG A 103 -28.38 7.91 12.32
N SER A 104 -27.87 8.86 11.52
CA SER A 104 -26.83 9.80 11.96
C SER A 104 -27.18 11.26 11.65
N LYS A 105 -26.79 12.16 12.55
CA LYS A 105 -26.98 13.62 12.39
C LYS A 105 -26.24 14.15 11.17
N GLU A 106 -25.17 13.50 10.73
CA GLU A 106 -24.43 13.90 9.53
C GLU A 106 -25.20 13.54 8.25
N ALA A 107 -25.75 12.32 8.17
CA ALA A 107 -26.50 11.87 7.02
C ALA A 107 -27.75 12.74 6.78
N ILE A 108 -28.50 13.05 7.84
CA ILE A 108 -29.70 13.89 7.72
C ILE A 108 -29.36 15.33 7.32
N ARG A 109 -28.24 15.88 7.78
CA ARG A 109 -27.73 17.21 7.35
C ARG A 109 -27.30 17.23 5.89
N LYS A 110 -26.74 16.13 5.39
CA LYS A 110 -26.35 15.99 3.98
C LYS A 110 -27.61 15.95 3.10
N HIS A 111 -28.60 15.18 3.52
CA HIS A 111 -29.91 15.12 2.88
C HIS A 111 -30.57 16.51 2.83
N TRP A 112 -30.66 17.23 3.95
CA TRP A 112 -31.26 18.57 3.97
C TRP A 112 -30.58 19.55 3.00
N ARG A 113 -29.26 19.51 2.88
CA ARG A 113 -28.53 20.36 1.94
C ARG A 113 -28.81 20.05 0.47
N LYS A 114 -29.05 18.76 0.17
CA LYS A 114 -29.19 18.26 -1.19
C LYS A 114 -30.63 18.42 -1.69
N ASP A 115 -31.59 18.00 -0.86
CA ASP A 115 -32.96 17.76 -1.28
C ASP A 115 -33.91 18.87 -0.78
N HIS A 116 -33.48 19.69 0.17
CA HIS A 116 -34.20 20.90 0.61
C HIS A 116 -33.39 22.16 0.28
N GLN A 117 -33.74 22.84 -0.80
CA GLN A 117 -33.06 24.05 -1.26
C GLN A 117 -33.08 25.13 -0.17
N GLY A 118 -31.98 25.29 0.57
CA GLY A 118 -31.80 26.43 1.48
C GLY A 118 -31.26 26.11 2.87
N TRP A 119 -31.17 24.84 3.29
CA TRP A 119 -30.62 24.55 4.62
C TRP A 119 -29.08 24.54 4.61
N SER A 120 -28.47 25.58 5.19
CA SER A 120 -27.03 25.62 5.46
C SER A 120 -26.79 26.00 6.92
N ALA A 121 -26.20 25.09 7.70
CA ALA A 121 -25.68 25.41 9.03
C ALA A 121 -24.49 26.36 8.90
N GLY A 122 -24.77 27.66 8.77
CA GLY A 122 -23.79 28.74 8.92
C GLY A 122 -22.85 28.93 7.74
N LYS A 123 -23.20 29.81 6.80
CA LYS A 123 -22.33 30.26 5.68
C LYS A 123 -21.18 31.21 6.07
N LYS A 124 -20.73 31.32 7.34
CA LYS A 124 -19.68 32.30 7.70
C LYS A 124 -18.52 31.68 8.49
N ARG A 125 -17.29 31.91 8.00
CA ARG A 125 -16.03 31.67 8.72
C ARG A 125 -16.05 32.42 10.06
N GLY A 126 -15.63 31.74 11.13
CA GLY A 126 -15.52 32.27 12.49
C GLY A 126 -16.24 31.41 13.54
N ARG A 127 -15.71 31.38 14.78
CA ARG A 127 -16.33 30.66 15.91
C ARG A 127 -17.72 31.23 16.18
N PRO A 128 -18.81 30.45 16.05
CA PRO A 128 -20.15 30.97 16.28
C PRO A 128 -20.36 31.31 17.77
N SER A 129 -21.08 32.41 18.04
CA SER A 129 -21.54 32.73 19.41
C SER A 129 -22.38 31.59 20.00
N ARG A 130 -22.31 31.40 21.34
CA ARG A 130 -23.12 30.39 22.07
C ARG A 130 -24.62 30.48 21.77
N THR A 131 -25.15 31.69 21.60
CA THR A 131 -26.58 31.91 21.27
C THR A 131 -26.91 31.37 19.88
N ARG A 132 -26.01 31.57 18.91
CA ARG A 132 -26.16 31.06 17.55
C ARG A 132 -26.00 29.53 17.48
N GLN A 133 -25.12 28.97 18.31
CA GLN A 133 -25.02 27.50 18.44
C GLN A 133 -26.32 26.91 18.99
N LYS A 134 -26.90 27.51 20.04
CA LYS A 134 -28.19 27.08 20.59
C LYS A 134 -29.32 27.19 19.58
N SER A 135 -29.40 28.29 18.81
CA SER A 135 -30.45 28.45 17.80
C SER A 135 -30.31 27.44 16.66
N VAL A 136 -29.07 27.15 16.21
CA VAL A 136 -28.81 26.11 15.21
C VAL A 136 -29.17 24.73 15.74
N GLN A 137 -28.85 24.43 17.00
CA GLN A 137 -29.20 23.14 17.63
C GLN A 137 -30.72 22.99 17.77
N ALA A 138 -31.43 24.01 18.26
CA ALA A 138 -32.89 23.97 18.36
C ALA A 138 -33.58 23.83 16.99
N HIS A 139 -32.99 24.40 15.93
CA HIS A 139 -33.49 24.21 14.57
C HIS A 139 -33.20 22.81 14.02
N MET A 140 -32.12 22.16 14.49
CA MET A 140 -31.83 20.75 14.18
C MET A 140 -32.86 19.83 14.81
N ASP A 141 -33.15 20.05 16.09
CA ASP A 141 -34.05 19.20 16.86
C ASP A 141 -35.50 19.28 16.37
N LYS A 142 -35.85 20.36 15.65
CA LYS A 142 -37.13 20.52 14.94
C LYS A 142 -37.12 19.95 13.51
N GLY A 143 -35.94 19.69 12.94
CA GLY A 143 -35.79 19.23 11.56
C GLY A 143 -36.06 17.74 11.36
N TYR A 144 -36.18 16.98 12.45
CA TYR A 144 -36.48 15.56 12.42
C TYR A 144 -37.35 15.10 13.59
N ARG A 145 -38.01 13.95 13.43
CA ARG A 145 -38.68 13.20 14.49
C ARG A 145 -37.96 11.87 14.71
N LEU A 146 -37.84 11.43 15.96
CA LEU A 146 -37.32 10.09 16.26
C LEU A 146 -38.36 9.03 15.91
N VAL A 147 -37.93 8.01 15.18
CA VAL A 147 -38.76 6.94 14.66
C VAL A 147 -38.10 5.59 14.82
N HIS A 148 -38.91 4.53 14.87
CA HIS A 148 -38.41 3.19 14.62
C HIS A 148 -38.18 3.04 13.12
N CYS A 149 -37.06 2.43 12.72
CA CYS A 149 -36.75 2.25 11.31
C CYS A 149 -36.11 0.91 11.02
N GLN A 150 -36.31 0.45 9.78
CA GLN A 150 -35.66 -0.72 9.22
C GLN A 150 -34.99 -0.35 7.91
N ARG A 151 -34.17 -1.26 7.41
CA ARG A 151 -33.50 -1.15 6.12
C ARG A 151 -33.49 -2.52 5.46
N LEU A 152 -33.87 -2.57 4.19
CA LEU A 152 -33.85 -3.82 3.42
C LEU A 152 -32.41 -4.23 3.10
N PHE A 153 -31.64 -3.38 2.41
CA PHE A 153 -30.30 -3.74 1.92
C PHE A 153 -29.17 -3.07 2.72
N SER A 154 -28.06 -3.76 2.94
CA SER A 154 -26.94 -3.23 3.73
C SER A 154 -26.12 -2.14 3.03
N SER A 155 -26.09 -2.14 1.70
CA SER A 155 -25.34 -1.19 0.87
C SER A 155 -25.97 -1.00 -0.53
N ARG A 156 -25.54 0.03 -1.26
CA ARG A 156 -25.95 0.36 -2.65
C ARG A 156 -27.44 0.71 -2.80
N HIS A 157 -28.02 0.49 -3.99
CA HIS A 157 -29.42 0.80 -4.29
C HIS A 157 -30.36 0.01 -3.38
N GLY A 158 -31.37 0.70 -2.81
CA GLY A 158 -32.29 0.11 -1.83
C GLY A 158 -31.80 0.11 -0.37
N SER A 159 -30.61 0.65 -0.08
CA SER A 159 -30.07 0.73 1.29
C SER A 159 -30.67 1.85 2.15
N GLN A 160 -31.84 2.36 1.79
CA GLN A 160 -32.49 3.47 2.47
C GLN A 160 -33.20 2.96 3.73
N TYR A 161 -33.22 3.78 4.78
CA TYR A 161 -34.03 3.49 5.96
C TYR A 161 -35.46 3.98 5.72
N PHE A 162 -36.42 3.22 6.22
CA PHE A 162 -37.84 3.59 6.21
C PHE A 162 -38.42 3.47 7.62
N GLU A 163 -39.39 4.32 7.94
CA GLU A 163 -40.10 4.30 9.21
C GLU A 163 -40.91 3.01 9.33
N VAL A 164 -40.97 2.43 10.54
CA VAL A 164 -41.83 1.29 10.88
C VAL A 164 -42.59 1.55 12.17
N GLN A 165 -43.67 0.80 12.39
CA GLN A 165 -44.42 0.87 13.65
C GLN A 165 -43.56 0.38 14.82
N ALA A 166 -43.88 0.88 16.02
CA ALA A 166 -43.29 0.34 17.23
C ALA A 166 -43.69 -1.16 17.36
N PRO A 167 -42.73 -2.06 17.60
CA PRO A 167 -43.04 -3.47 17.77
C PRO A 167 -43.96 -3.67 18.98
N SER A 168 -45.04 -4.43 18.81
CA SER A 168 -45.98 -4.81 19.86
C SER A 168 -45.26 -5.65 20.93
N GLN A 169 -45.55 -5.40 22.22
CA GLN A 169 -44.90 -6.07 23.37
C GLN A 169 -45.26 -7.57 23.52
N ASP A 170 -46.11 -8.10 22.65
CA ASP A 170 -46.57 -9.48 22.69
C ASP A 170 -45.53 -10.41 22.02
N GLY A 171 -44.57 -10.90 22.80
CA GLY A 171 -43.84 -12.19 22.74
C GLY A 171 -43.25 -12.79 21.43
N GLU A 172 -43.67 -12.38 20.24
CA GLU A 172 -43.29 -12.89 18.91
C GLU A 172 -43.00 -11.72 17.93
N GLY A 173 -42.41 -10.65 18.45
CA GLY A 173 -42.00 -9.46 17.70
C GLY A 173 -40.59 -9.58 17.09
N PRO A 174 -40.22 -8.72 16.10
CA PRO A 174 -38.85 -8.62 15.61
C PRO A 174 -37.88 -8.26 16.74
N GLU A 175 -36.63 -8.71 16.62
CA GLU A 175 -35.57 -8.33 17.54
C GLU A 175 -35.38 -6.81 17.55
N ILE A 176 -35.79 -6.19 18.65
CA ILE A 176 -35.53 -4.78 18.96
C ILE A 176 -34.07 -4.72 19.36
N VAL A 177 -33.25 -4.00 18.60
CA VAL A 177 -31.85 -3.76 18.99
C VAL A 177 -31.87 -2.75 20.14
N PRO A 178 -31.56 -3.12 21.40
CA PRO A 178 -31.65 -2.19 22.52
C PRO A 178 -30.55 -1.13 22.41
N VAL A 179 -30.91 0.14 22.65
CA VAL A 179 -29.96 1.26 22.63
C VAL A 179 -29.24 1.47 23.98
N ASP A 180 -29.41 0.59 24.96
CA ASP A 180 -28.62 0.61 26.21
C ASP A 180 -27.83 -0.68 26.45
N GLY A 181 -26.84 -0.89 25.59
CA GLY A 181 -25.69 -1.77 25.81
C GLY A 181 -24.37 -1.01 25.65
N ALA A 182 -24.39 0.31 25.72
CA ALA A 182 -23.25 1.15 25.34
C ALA A 182 -21.98 0.87 26.17
N ALA A 183 -22.09 0.51 27.45
CA ALA A 183 -20.91 0.25 28.29
C ALA A 183 -20.34 -1.18 28.15
N ALA A 184 -21.21 -2.17 27.92
CA ALA A 184 -20.81 -3.58 27.77
C ALA A 184 -20.32 -3.86 26.35
N TRP A 185 -20.98 -3.31 25.32
CA TRP A 185 -20.51 -3.33 23.93
C TRP A 185 -19.43 -2.31 23.65
N ALA A 186 -19.26 -1.22 24.42
CA ALA A 186 -18.01 -0.45 24.34
C ALA A 186 -16.84 -1.25 24.87
N ARG A 187 -16.97 -2.03 25.95
CA ARG A 187 -15.86 -2.86 26.44
C ARG A 187 -15.59 -4.09 25.55
N VAL A 188 -16.63 -4.82 25.16
CA VAL A 188 -16.50 -5.99 24.27
C VAL A 188 -16.19 -5.55 22.85
N GLY A 189 -16.76 -4.44 22.38
CA GLY A 189 -16.49 -3.83 21.08
C GLY A 189 -15.17 -3.05 21.04
N GLU A 190 -14.66 -2.47 22.13
CA GLU A 190 -13.27 -1.97 22.22
C GLU A 190 -12.31 -3.15 22.30
N GLN A 191 -12.61 -4.21 23.06
CA GLN A 191 -11.75 -5.41 23.10
C GLN A 191 -11.74 -6.15 21.77
N MET A 192 -12.88 -6.26 21.10
CA MET A 192 -13.00 -6.86 19.77
C MET A 192 -12.47 -5.91 18.70
N ALA A 193 -12.75 -4.61 18.72
CA ALA A 193 -12.13 -3.67 17.77
C ALA A 193 -10.63 -3.54 18.02
N LYS A 194 -10.15 -3.67 19.25
CA LYS A 194 -8.72 -3.75 19.56
C LYS A 194 -8.15 -5.08 19.12
N ALA A 195 -8.83 -6.21 19.33
CA ALA A 195 -8.39 -7.52 18.84
C ALA A 195 -8.43 -7.61 17.31
N TRP A 196 -9.45 -7.07 16.65
CA TRP A 196 -9.60 -6.98 15.20
C TRP A 196 -8.65 -5.94 14.63
N ALA A 197 -8.44 -4.79 15.27
CA ALA A 197 -7.38 -3.85 14.87
C ALA A 197 -6.00 -4.43 15.15
N ASP A 198 -5.80 -5.27 16.16
CA ASP A 198 -4.54 -5.97 16.41
C ASP A 198 -4.34 -7.11 15.41
N ILE A 199 -5.41 -7.79 14.97
CA ILE A 199 -5.40 -8.82 13.93
C ILE A 199 -5.22 -8.18 12.54
N GLU A 200 -5.86 -7.06 12.27
CA GLU A 200 -5.78 -6.30 11.02
C GLU A 200 -4.47 -5.53 10.97
N LYS A 201 -3.99 -4.98 12.09
CA LYS A 201 -2.62 -4.48 12.22
C LYS A 201 -1.63 -5.62 12.06
N ARG A 202 -1.82 -6.81 12.66
CA ARG A 202 -0.97 -7.98 12.41
C ARG A 202 -1.08 -8.53 10.98
N ALA A 203 -2.21 -8.38 10.31
CA ALA A 203 -2.34 -8.74 8.90
C ALA A 203 -1.70 -7.69 7.99
N GLN A 204 -1.75 -6.41 8.38
CA GLN A 204 -1.07 -5.30 7.72
C GLN A 204 0.42 -5.20 8.08
N THR A 205 0.86 -5.79 9.21
CA THR A 205 2.25 -5.77 9.66
C THR A 205 2.94 -7.09 9.42
N THR A 206 2.30 -8.25 9.49
CA THR A 206 2.95 -9.54 9.22
C THR A 206 2.54 -10.03 7.84
N ILE A 207 3.50 -10.34 6.97
CA ILE A 207 3.23 -10.83 5.61
C ILE A 207 2.53 -12.20 5.66
N GLN A 208 1.35 -12.32 5.06
CA GLN A 208 0.55 -13.56 5.06
C GLN A 208 0.56 -14.29 3.71
N GLU A 209 0.28 -15.60 3.76
CA GLU A 209 0.10 -16.42 2.57
C GLU A 209 -1.22 -16.05 1.86
N GLY A 210 -1.14 -15.49 0.65
CA GLY A 210 -2.30 -15.18 -0.17
C GLY A 210 -2.68 -13.69 -0.29
N GLU A 211 -1.88 -12.76 0.22
CA GLU A 211 -2.00 -11.32 -0.08
C GLU A 211 -1.64 -11.05 -1.56
N ARG A 212 -2.56 -11.40 -2.45
CA ARG A 212 -2.45 -11.22 -3.91
C ARG A 212 -3.30 -10.01 -4.30
N ASP A 213 -2.88 -8.80 -3.94
CA ASP A 213 -3.69 -7.63 -4.29
C ASP A 213 -3.52 -7.20 -5.76
N GLU A 214 -2.48 -7.66 -6.46
CA GLU A 214 -2.38 -7.58 -7.92
C GLU A 214 -1.48 -8.72 -8.43
N VAL A 215 -1.90 -9.42 -9.49
CA VAL A 215 -1.11 -10.46 -10.15
C VAL A 215 0.04 -9.80 -10.89
N ASN A 216 1.15 -9.49 -10.20
CA ASN A 216 2.38 -9.06 -10.85
C ASN A 216 3.15 -10.31 -11.32
N PRO A 217 3.30 -10.56 -12.64
CA PRO A 217 4.03 -11.71 -13.16
C PRO A 217 5.48 -11.79 -12.66
N TRP A 218 6.07 -10.65 -12.30
CA TRP A 218 7.39 -10.61 -11.70
C TRP A 218 7.39 -11.15 -10.27
N LEU A 219 6.36 -10.86 -9.44
CA LEU A 219 6.22 -11.44 -8.09
C LEU A 219 5.95 -12.95 -8.11
N GLU A 220 5.23 -13.45 -9.13
CA GLU A 220 5.03 -14.90 -9.32
C GLU A 220 6.32 -15.59 -9.75
N ARG A 221 7.09 -14.97 -10.65
CA ARG A 221 8.40 -15.50 -11.08
C ARG A 221 9.38 -15.53 -9.92
N THR A 222 9.46 -14.43 -9.17
CA THR A 222 10.41 -14.29 -8.08
C THR A 222 9.92 -14.92 -6.77
N GLN A 223 8.68 -15.44 -6.70
CA GLN A 223 8.05 -16.16 -5.57
C GLN A 223 7.96 -15.42 -4.21
N TRP A 224 8.18 -14.10 -4.17
CA TRP A 224 8.50 -13.34 -2.94
C TRP A 224 7.57 -13.55 -1.74
N LEU A 225 6.27 -13.72 -2.00
CA LEU A 225 5.26 -13.94 -0.96
C LEU A 225 5.61 -15.14 -0.08
N PRO A 226 5.75 -16.38 -0.61
CA PRO A 226 6.28 -17.54 0.11
C PRO A 226 7.55 -17.30 0.93
N TYR A 227 8.48 -16.49 0.42
CA TYR A 227 9.79 -16.26 1.05
C TYR A 227 9.72 -15.32 2.27
N LEU A 228 8.84 -14.33 2.24
CA LEU A 228 8.70 -13.34 3.31
C LEU A 228 7.57 -13.66 4.31
N VAL A 229 6.83 -14.76 4.13
CA VAL A 229 5.72 -15.14 5.03
C VAL A 229 6.16 -15.17 6.50
N GLY A 230 5.36 -14.50 7.33
CA GLY A 230 5.57 -14.43 8.77
C GLY A 230 6.74 -13.55 9.18
N MET A 231 7.20 -12.62 8.33
CA MET A 231 8.07 -11.50 8.69
C MET A 231 7.23 -10.23 8.90
N GLU A 232 7.69 -9.36 9.79
CA GLU A 232 7.03 -8.08 10.07
C GLU A 232 7.48 -7.02 9.05
N ARG A 233 6.53 -6.48 8.28
CA ARG A 233 6.65 -5.36 7.34
C ARG A 233 7.29 -4.11 7.98
N PRO A 234 6.95 -3.69 9.22
CA PRO A 234 7.64 -2.56 9.84
C PRO A 234 9.15 -2.78 9.96
N ASP A 235 9.59 -4.00 10.30
CA ASP A 235 11.02 -4.32 10.43
C ASP A 235 11.70 -4.30 9.04
N LEU A 236 11.03 -4.83 8.01
CA LEU A 236 11.53 -4.80 6.63
C LEU A 236 11.60 -3.38 6.04
N LEU A 237 10.60 -2.54 6.33
CA LEU A 237 10.58 -1.14 5.91
C LEU A 237 11.66 -0.33 6.64
N ALA A 238 11.82 -0.54 7.94
CA ALA A 238 12.88 0.08 8.72
C ALA A 238 14.27 -0.29 8.16
N CYS A 239 14.45 -1.50 7.61
CA CYS A 239 15.72 -1.88 6.99
C CYS A 239 16.10 -1.04 5.77
N ILE A 240 15.14 -0.45 5.05
CA ILE A 240 15.38 0.34 3.82
C ILE A 240 15.23 1.85 4.03
N GLU A 241 15.02 2.30 5.27
CA GLU A 241 14.94 3.72 5.60
C GLU A 241 16.31 4.40 5.53
N GLU A 242 16.32 5.72 5.43
CA GLU A 242 17.55 6.50 5.49
C GLU A 242 18.17 6.38 6.89
N PRO A 243 19.49 6.18 7.01
CA PRO A 243 20.14 6.02 8.30
C PRO A 243 20.16 7.33 9.10
N VAL A 244 20.10 7.19 10.41
CA VAL A 244 20.14 8.31 11.33
C VAL A 244 21.61 8.69 11.55
N ALA A 245 22.09 9.69 10.82
CA ALA A 245 23.47 10.19 10.95
C ALA A 245 23.71 10.84 12.33
N GLU A 246 22.78 11.68 12.77
CA GLU A 246 22.78 12.30 14.10
C GLU A 246 21.41 12.05 14.77
N PRO A 247 21.38 11.45 15.97
CA PRO A 247 20.13 11.16 16.64
C PRO A 247 19.51 12.47 17.17
N ASP A 248 18.23 12.69 16.87
CA ASP A 248 17.47 13.76 17.49
C ASP A 248 17.38 13.49 19.01
N ALA A 249 17.86 14.41 19.84
CA ALA A 249 17.80 14.28 21.30
C ALA A 249 16.37 14.11 21.86
N ARG A 250 15.34 14.30 21.04
CA ARG A 250 13.92 14.12 21.37
C ARG A 250 13.36 12.75 20.97
N GLN A 251 14.13 11.94 20.24
CA GLN A 251 13.72 10.63 19.72
C GLN A 251 14.67 9.54 20.21
N GLU A 252 14.14 8.37 20.61
CA GLU A 252 14.94 7.21 21.02
C GLU A 252 15.52 6.48 19.79
N GLN A 253 16.28 7.19 18.95
CA GLN A 253 16.96 6.64 17.78
C GLN A 253 18.45 6.45 18.07
N GLN A 254 19.01 5.31 17.65
CA GLN A 254 20.44 5.08 17.72
C GLN A 254 21.11 5.67 16.48
N ALA A 255 22.27 6.30 16.68
CA ALA A 255 23.09 6.77 15.57
C ALA A 255 23.61 5.57 14.76
N GLU A 256 23.55 5.68 13.44
CA GLU A 256 24.05 4.68 12.50
C GLU A 256 25.14 5.31 11.61
N PRO A 257 26.31 5.67 12.17
CA PRO A 257 27.31 6.47 11.45
C PRO A 257 27.92 5.70 10.27
N VAL A 258 28.14 4.39 10.40
CA VAL A 258 28.66 3.53 9.31
C VAL A 258 27.65 3.46 8.16
N GLU A 259 26.38 3.24 8.47
CA GLU A 259 25.31 3.26 7.48
C GLU A 259 25.19 4.62 6.80
N ALA A 260 25.28 5.72 7.56
CA ALA A 260 25.24 7.07 7.03
C ALA A 260 26.42 7.36 6.08
N ALA A 261 27.61 6.86 6.40
CA ALA A 261 28.78 6.95 5.51
C ALA A 261 28.56 6.16 4.20
N ILE A 262 28.03 4.93 4.26
CA ILE A 262 27.69 4.14 3.08
C ILE A 262 26.60 4.84 2.24
N TRP A 263 25.59 5.40 2.90
CA TRP A 263 24.50 6.13 2.26
C TRP A 263 25.01 7.36 1.48
N ALA A 264 25.90 8.14 2.11
CA ALA A 264 26.55 9.31 1.51
C ALA A 264 27.51 8.90 0.39
N ALA A 265 28.25 7.81 0.54
CA ALA A 265 29.15 7.29 -0.49
C ALA A 265 28.39 6.92 -1.76
N MET A 266 27.22 6.28 -1.65
CA MET A 266 26.39 5.95 -2.81
C MET A 266 25.81 7.22 -3.49
N ASP A 267 25.42 8.25 -2.73
CA ASP A 267 25.02 9.55 -3.30
C ASP A 267 26.17 10.22 -4.06
N GLY A 268 27.36 10.25 -3.45
CA GLY A 268 28.58 10.79 -4.05
C GLY A 268 28.98 10.04 -5.32
N LEU A 269 28.96 8.70 -5.29
CA LEU A 269 29.25 7.84 -6.43
C LEU A 269 28.26 8.09 -7.58
N ALA A 270 26.96 8.23 -7.29
CA ALA A 270 25.96 8.54 -8.29
C ALA A 270 26.24 9.90 -8.97
N ARG A 271 26.51 10.96 -8.19
CA ARG A 271 26.88 12.27 -8.76
C ARG A 271 28.16 12.21 -9.58
N PHE A 272 29.16 11.49 -9.09
CA PHE A 272 30.44 11.29 -9.77
C PHE A 272 30.26 10.60 -11.12
N SER A 273 29.44 9.54 -11.17
CA SER A 273 29.15 8.82 -12.42
C SER A 273 28.47 9.73 -13.46
N GLN A 274 27.54 10.59 -13.03
CA GLN A 274 26.88 11.55 -13.94
C GLN A 274 27.85 12.59 -14.49
N ALA A 275 28.74 13.13 -13.64
CA ALA A 275 29.78 14.04 -14.09
C ALA A 275 30.75 13.34 -15.07
N SER A 276 31.13 12.10 -14.78
CA SER A 276 32.04 11.33 -15.65
C SER A 276 31.45 11.07 -17.03
N ILE A 277 30.13 10.85 -17.15
CA ILE A 277 29.44 10.70 -18.45
C ILE A 277 29.55 11.98 -19.30
N ILE A 278 29.57 13.16 -18.67
CA ILE A 278 29.70 14.44 -19.35
C ILE A 278 31.17 14.69 -19.74
N ASP A 279 32.08 14.48 -18.79
CA ASP A 279 33.44 15.02 -18.87
C ASP A 279 34.48 14.02 -19.38
N ARG A 280 34.23 12.70 -19.27
CA ARG A 280 35.26 11.65 -19.49
C ARG A 280 34.88 10.54 -20.45
N ILE A 281 33.58 10.27 -20.62
CA ILE A 281 33.15 9.08 -21.37
C ILE A 281 32.78 9.46 -22.81
N GLY A 282 33.56 8.92 -23.76
CA GLY A 282 33.32 9.05 -25.19
C GLY A 282 31.94 8.54 -25.63
N VAL A 283 31.43 9.07 -26.74
CA VAL A 283 30.09 8.75 -27.26
C VAL A 283 29.90 7.24 -27.56
N PHE A 284 30.95 6.56 -28.03
CA PHE A 284 30.89 5.13 -28.36
C PHE A 284 30.69 4.25 -27.13
N ILE A 285 31.42 4.52 -26.04
CA ILE A 285 31.25 3.80 -24.77
C ILE A 285 29.83 4.02 -24.22
N ARG A 286 29.28 5.24 -24.36
CA ARG A 286 27.89 5.54 -23.96
C ARG A 286 26.84 4.86 -24.83
N LEU A 287 27.12 4.60 -26.10
CA LEU A 287 26.25 3.81 -26.98
C LEU A 287 26.30 2.33 -26.62
N GLU A 288 27.49 1.83 -26.29
CA GLU A 288 27.71 0.45 -25.88
C GLU A 288 27.03 0.14 -24.54
N ALA A 289 27.12 1.05 -23.57
CA ALA A 289 26.55 0.87 -22.22
C ALA A 289 25.03 0.66 -22.18
N ILE A 290 24.29 1.11 -23.20
CA ILE A 290 22.82 0.96 -23.29
C ILE A 290 22.40 -0.18 -24.24
N ARG A 291 23.36 -0.89 -24.81
CA ARG A 291 23.11 -2.02 -25.69
C ARG A 291 22.72 -3.22 -24.84
N THR A 292 21.48 -3.69 -24.97
CA THR A 292 20.99 -4.86 -24.24
C THR A 292 21.18 -6.16 -25.01
N GLU A 293 21.36 -6.08 -26.33
CA GLU A 293 21.56 -7.22 -27.22
C GLU A 293 22.68 -6.94 -28.22
N MET A 294 23.55 -7.92 -28.49
CA MET A 294 24.75 -7.75 -29.33
C MET A 294 24.47 -7.17 -30.71
N HIS A 295 23.31 -7.48 -31.30
CA HIS A 295 22.91 -7.06 -32.65
C HIS A 295 22.02 -5.81 -32.66
N GLN A 296 21.76 -5.19 -31.51
CA GLN A 296 20.96 -3.98 -31.42
C GLN A 296 21.82 -2.75 -31.71
N THR A 297 21.46 -2.00 -32.75
CA THR A 297 22.05 -0.69 -33.04
C THR A 297 21.33 0.40 -32.25
N ARG A 298 22.05 1.11 -31.38
CA ARG A 298 21.55 2.29 -30.65
C ARG A 298 22.05 3.56 -31.33
N PHE A 299 21.17 4.55 -31.48
CA PHE A 299 21.48 5.83 -32.12
C PHE A 299 21.54 7.01 -31.13
N GLN A 300 21.15 6.79 -29.88
CA GLN A 300 21.17 7.79 -28.82
C GLN A 300 22.08 7.30 -27.71
N PRO A 301 23.20 7.98 -27.40
CA PRO A 301 24.12 7.56 -26.33
C PRO A 301 23.47 7.71 -24.96
N LEU A 302 23.95 6.94 -23.98
CA LEU A 302 23.60 7.12 -22.56
C LEU A 302 23.68 8.60 -22.19
N GLN A 303 22.53 9.17 -21.81
CA GLN A 303 22.45 10.55 -21.37
C GLN A 303 22.58 10.62 -19.85
N PRO A 304 23.39 11.56 -19.32
CA PRO A 304 23.40 11.83 -17.90
C PRO A 304 22.08 12.50 -17.49
N TYR A 305 21.67 12.29 -16.25
CA TYR A 305 20.55 13.03 -15.68
C TYR A 305 20.91 14.51 -15.58
N MET A 306 20.12 15.36 -16.24
CA MET A 306 20.36 16.81 -16.25
C MET A 306 19.97 17.50 -14.92
N ASP A 307 19.06 16.89 -14.17
CA ASP A 307 18.51 17.45 -12.93
C ASP A 307 19.03 16.72 -11.69
N LYS A 308 19.35 17.50 -10.65
CA LYS A 308 19.83 16.97 -9.36
C LYS A 308 18.77 16.10 -8.66
N ASN A 309 17.48 16.40 -8.80
CA ASN A 309 16.43 15.58 -8.19
C ASN A 309 16.28 14.24 -8.91
N ALA A 310 16.47 14.19 -10.22
CA ALA A 310 16.51 12.96 -10.99
C ALA A 310 17.64 12.03 -10.51
N ILE A 311 18.84 12.57 -10.26
CA ILE A 311 19.95 11.79 -9.68
C ILE A 311 19.52 11.19 -8.35
N VAL A 312 19.03 11.99 -7.40
CA VAL A 312 18.58 11.50 -6.08
C VAL A 312 17.49 10.42 -6.21
N LYS A 313 16.51 10.63 -7.10
CA LYS A 313 15.43 9.66 -7.35
C LYS A 313 15.97 8.31 -7.85
N HIS A 314 16.97 8.32 -8.72
CA HIS A 314 17.56 7.11 -9.29
C HIS A 314 18.64 6.48 -8.41
N THR A 315 19.24 7.23 -7.48
CA THR A 315 20.16 6.72 -6.46
C THR A 315 19.44 6.06 -5.29
N ARG A 316 18.24 6.54 -4.94
CA ARG A 316 17.49 6.07 -3.76
C ARG A 316 17.34 4.54 -3.72
N PRO A 317 16.98 3.82 -4.81
CA PRO A 317 16.88 2.37 -4.75
C PRO A 317 18.20 1.68 -4.35
N TRP A 318 19.34 2.17 -4.83
CA TRP A 318 20.64 1.63 -4.43
C TRP A 318 20.95 1.88 -2.96
N GLN A 319 20.70 3.09 -2.47
CA GLN A 319 20.87 3.42 -1.06
C GLN A 319 20.03 2.52 -0.16
N GLN A 320 18.76 2.32 -0.52
CA GLN A 320 17.84 1.45 0.21
C GLN A 320 18.29 -0.01 0.24
N MET A 321 18.85 -0.51 -0.87
CA MET A 321 19.39 -1.87 -0.97
C MET A 321 20.64 -2.04 -0.10
N LEU A 322 21.53 -1.04 -0.09
CA LEU A 322 22.70 -1.03 0.79
C LEU A 322 22.30 -1.00 2.27
N MET A 323 21.28 -0.22 2.64
CA MET A 323 20.76 -0.19 4.01
C MET A 323 20.14 -1.52 4.43
N PHE A 324 19.39 -2.15 3.53
CA PHE A 324 18.85 -3.47 3.76
C PHE A 324 19.95 -4.45 4.15
N PHE A 325 21.05 -4.50 3.39
CA PHE A 325 22.19 -5.35 3.72
C PHE A 325 22.91 -4.93 5.01
N ALA A 326 23.13 -3.63 5.23
CA ALA A 326 23.77 -3.12 6.43
C ALA A 326 23.04 -3.54 7.71
N ARG A 327 21.70 -3.45 7.71
CA ARG A 327 20.86 -3.74 8.87
C ARG A 327 20.55 -5.22 9.05
N THR A 328 20.45 -6.00 7.97
CA THR A 328 20.16 -7.45 8.05
C THR A 328 21.41 -8.32 8.20
N GLN A 329 22.61 -7.81 7.93
CA GLN A 329 23.87 -8.52 8.24
C GLN A 329 24.31 -8.38 9.70
N LYS A 330 23.75 -7.40 10.43
CA LYS A 330 23.98 -7.26 11.87
C LYS A 330 23.17 -8.31 12.65
N GLU A 331 23.64 -8.67 13.83
CA GLU A 331 22.85 -9.49 14.74
C GLU A 331 21.59 -8.72 15.18
N HIS A 332 20.44 -9.37 15.03
CA HIS A 332 19.15 -8.76 15.35
C HIS A 332 18.18 -9.82 15.89
N GLY A 333 17.23 -9.42 16.74
CA GLY A 333 16.29 -10.34 17.41
C GLY A 333 15.05 -10.72 16.59
N TRP A 334 14.83 -10.08 15.43
CA TRP A 334 13.65 -10.30 14.60
C TRP A 334 13.91 -11.32 13.47
N LYS A 335 12.83 -11.82 12.87
CA LYS A 335 12.90 -12.81 11.78
C LYS A 335 13.17 -12.12 10.45
N SER A 336 14.43 -12.11 10.03
CA SER A 336 14.87 -11.47 8.78
C SER A 336 14.96 -12.42 7.57
N PRO A 337 15.03 -11.86 6.34
CA PRO A 337 15.22 -12.63 5.12
C PRO A 337 16.50 -13.47 5.13
N LYS A 338 16.37 -14.74 4.71
CA LYS A 338 17.49 -15.68 4.66
C LYS A 338 18.19 -15.65 3.29
N TYR A 339 19.18 -14.77 3.16
CA TYR A 339 20.06 -14.73 1.99
C TYR A 339 21.52 -14.92 2.39
N ARG A 340 22.39 -15.21 1.42
CA ARG A 340 23.84 -15.35 1.64
C ARG A 340 24.60 -14.65 0.54
N PHE A 341 25.60 -13.86 0.93
CA PHE A 341 26.60 -13.38 -0.02
C PHE A 341 27.45 -14.53 -0.54
N THR A 342 27.74 -14.50 -1.85
CA THR A 342 28.85 -15.26 -2.42
C THR A 342 30.18 -14.82 -1.78
N ARG A 343 31.25 -15.60 -1.97
CA ARG A 343 32.57 -15.26 -1.42
C ARG A 343 33.02 -13.86 -1.84
N ARG A 344 32.93 -13.57 -3.15
CA ARG A 344 33.28 -12.27 -3.73
C ARG A 344 32.42 -11.12 -3.18
N GLN A 345 31.11 -11.33 -3.05
CA GLN A 345 30.21 -10.32 -2.48
C GLN A 345 30.53 -10.04 -1.01
N ARG A 346 30.87 -11.08 -0.24
CA ARG A 346 31.25 -10.96 1.17
C ARG A 346 32.56 -10.19 1.32
N GLU A 347 33.58 -10.54 0.54
CA GLU A 347 34.87 -9.85 0.53
C GLU A 347 34.68 -8.35 0.19
N ALA A 348 33.93 -8.03 -0.87
CA ALA A 348 33.64 -6.64 -1.24
C ALA A 348 32.80 -5.90 -0.18
N TRP A 349 31.87 -6.58 0.48
CA TRP A 349 31.06 -6.02 1.57
C TRP A 349 31.91 -5.68 2.80
N GLU A 350 32.82 -6.56 3.19
CA GLU A 350 33.72 -6.36 4.32
C GLU A 350 34.66 -5.16 4.07
N VAL A 351 35.19 -5.03 2.86
CA VAL A 351 35.99 -3.86 2.45
C VAL A 351 35.17 -2.57 2.52
N LEU A 352 33.92 -2.57 2.04
CA LEU A 352 33.03 -1.40 2.12
C LEU A 352 32.78 -0.97 3.58
N ILE A 353 32.50 -1.93 4.46
CA ILE A 353 32.27 -1.64 5.89
C ILE A 353 33.53 -1.08 6.56
N GLU A 354 34.70 -1.62 6.24
CA GLU A 354 35.98 -1.14 6.75
C GLU A 354 36.27 0.31 6.30
N GLN A 355 36.11 0.60 5.01
CA GLN A 355 36.30 1.96 4.48
C GLN A 355 35.27 2.95 5.05
N ALA A 356 34.05 2.50 5.29
CA ALA A 356 33.02 3.31 5.94
C ALA A 356 33.42 3.70 7.37
N LYS A 357 33.95 2.77 8.17
CA LYS A 357 34.46 3.06 9.51
C LYS A 357 35.61 4.06 9.49
N ARG A 358 36.61 3.86 8.63
CA ARG A 358 37.75 4.78 8.49
C ARG A 358 37.34 6.18 8.11
N SER A 359 36.36 6.33 7.22
CA SER A 359 35.84 7.64 6.82
C SER A 359 35.19 8.43 7.96
N ILE A 360 34.71 7.73 9.01
CA ILE A 360 34.13 8.35 10.21
C ILE A 360 35.23 8.73 11.20
N GLU A 361 36.25 7.88 11.33
CA GLU A 361 37.38 8.07 12.24
C GLU A 361 38.30 9.21 11.75
N GLY A 362 38.16 9.65 10.50
CA GLY A 362 38.95 10.73 9.91
C GLY A 362 40.31 10.27 9.38
N ASP A 363 40.52 8.96 9.28
CA ASP A 363 41.71 8.32 8.72
C ASP A 363 41.67 8.35 7.17
N GLU A 364 41.39 9.51 6.60
CA GLU A 364 41.71 9.79 5.20
C GLU A 364 43.22 10.09 5.12
N GLU A 365 44.05 9.06 5.30
CA GLU A 365 45.43 9.12 4.80
C GLU A 365 45.34 9.29 3.29
N ASP A 366 45.62 10.52 2.84
CA ASP A 366 45.93 10.96 1.49
C ASP A 366 47.17 10.19 0.97
N GLU A 367 46.97 8.92 0.62
CA GLU A 367 47.97 8.10 -0.07
C GLU A 367 47.59 8.11 -1.55
N ALA A 368 48.08 9.13 -2.24
CA ALA A 368 48.00 9.26 -3.69
C ALA A 368 49.01 8.34 -4.43
N GLU A 369 49.76 7.49 -3.72
CA GLU A 369 50.96 6.82 -4.27
C GLU A 369 50.77 5.35 -4.68
N ASP A 370 49.69 4.65 -4.30
CA ASP A 370 49.63 3.18 -4.44
C ASP A 370 48.92 2.65 -5.71
N MET A 371 48.58 3.50 -6.68
CA MET A 371 47.78 3.08 -7.86
C MET A 371 48.33 3.54 -9.21
N ASP A 372 49.54 4.11 -9.24
CA ASP A 372 50.23 4.42 -10.50
C ASP A 372 51.01 3.21 -11.04
N GLU A 373 51.41 2.24 -10.20
CA GLU A 373 52.16 1.06 -10.66
C GLU A 373 51.31 0.00 -11.40
N GLU A 374 50.07 -0.26 -10.99
CA GLU A 374 49.24 -1.31 -11.66
C GLU A 374 48.58 -0.84 -12.97
N ARG A 375 48.49 0.47 -13.23
CA ARG A 375 47.85 0.98 -14.45
C ARG A 375 48.83 1.12 -15.62
N GLU A 376 50.11 1.37 -15.35
CA GLU A 376 51.13 1.43 -16.40
C GLU A 376 51.44 0.06 -17.01
N GLU A 377 51.30 -1.05 -16.28
CA GLU A 377 51.54 -2.40 -16.85
C GLU A 377 50.45 -2.88 -17.82
N LEU A 378 49.22 -2.33 -17.76
CA LEU A 378 48.11 -2.75 -18.63
C LEU A 378 47.98 -1.92 -19.92
N ASP A 379 48.57 -0.74 -19.98
CA ASP A 379 48.55 0.13 -21.17
C ASP A 379 49.74 -0.19 -22.12
N GLU A 380 50.77 -0.93 -21.69
CA GLU A 380 51.89 -1.39 -22.56
C GLU A 380 51.58 -2.66 -23.37
N GLU A 381 50.66 -3.53 -22.94
CA GLU A 381 50.38 -4.81 -23.64
C GLU A 381 49.36 -4.71 -24.81
N MET A 382 48.78 -3.53 -25.08
CA MET A 382 47.79 -3.34 -26.17
C MET A 382 48.19 -2.32 -27.24
N MET A 383 49.49 -2.02 -27.42
CA MET A 383 49.97 -1.16 -28.51
C MET A 383 50.81 -1.87 -29.60
N ASP A 384 50.83 -3.20 -29.63
CA ASP A 384 51.39 -3.96 -30.77
C ASP A 384 50.25 -4.54 -31.61
N ASP A 385 49.70 -3.71 -32.50
CA ASP A 385 49.11 -4.06 -33.80
C ASP A 385 48.09 -2.99 -34.21
N ILE A 386 48.55 -1.99 -34.97
CA ILE A 386 47.90 -1.37 -36.16
C ILE A 386 48.76 -0.14 -36.52
N ASP A 387 49.83 -0.40 -37.27
CA ASP A 387 50.32 0.57 -38.24
C ASP A 387 49.40 0.51 -39.46
N GLU A 388 48.91 1.66 -39.94
CA GLU A 388 49.13 2.15 -41.31
C GLU A 388 48.09 3.21 -41.72
N ALA A 389 48.60 4.41 -41.99
CA ALA A 389 48.03 5.53 -42.75
C ALA A 389 46.87 6.35 -42.14
N ILE A 390 47.19 7.58 -41.69
CA ILE A 390 46.85 8.84 -42.39
C ILE A 390 47.54 10.00 -41.63
N GLU A 391 48.53 10.61 -42.27
CA GLU A 391 49.02 11.95 -41.94
C GLU A 391 48.03 12.99 -42.50
N VAL A 392 47.39 13.79 -41.64
CA VAL A 392 47.09 15.20 -41.95
C VAL A 392 47.10 15.99 -40.65
N ALA A 393 47.96 17.01 -40.62
CA ALA A 393 48.16 17.96 -39.55
C ALA A 393 46.94 18.83 -39.26
N GLU A 394 46.65 19.06 -37.98
CA GLU A 394 46.15 20.34 -37.47
C GLU A 394 46.81 20.62 -36.11
N GLU A 395 47.68 21.63 -36.09
CA GLU A 395 48.13 22.29 -34.86
C GLU A 395 46.96 23.06 -34.26
N GLU A 396 46.61 22.81 -33.00
CA GLU A 396 45.83 23.74 -32.18
C GLU A 396 46.51 23.91 -30.80
N PRO A 397 46.57 25.13 -30.26
CA PRO A 397 47.50 25.50 -29.20
C PRO A 397 46.84 25.50 -27.81
N GLY A 398 47.65 25.27 -26.77
CA GLY A 398 47.33 25.65 -25.41
C GLY A 398 46.62 24.58 -24.58
N GLN A 399 47.36 23.57 -24.13
CA GLN A 399 47.01 22.80 -22.95
C GLN A 399 47.13 23.72 -21.72
N GLY A 400 46.09 24.49 -21.45
CA GLY A 400 45.83 24.91 -20.07
C GLY A 400 45.54 23.64 -19.29
N GLU A 401 46.28 23.40 -18.21
CA GLU A 401 46.01 22.35 -17.24
C GLU A 401 44.54 22.45 -16.82
N GLY A 402 43.69 21.60 -17.43
CA GLY A 402 42.32 21.43 -16.98
C GLY A 402 42.34 20.95 -15.54
N PRO A 403 41.31 21.28 -14.73
CA PRO A 403 41.24 20.79 -13.36
C PRO A 403 41.42 19.27 -13.36
N GLU A 404 42.37 18.77 -12.57
CA GLU A 404 42.68 17.36 -12.51
C GLU A 404 41.39 16.54 -12.37
N PRO A 405 41.32 15.39 -13.07
CA PRO A 405 40.14 14.56 -13.00
C PRO A 405 39.92 14.11 -11.56
N LYS A 406 38.91 14.70 -10.88
CA LYS A 406 38.40 14.24 -9.57
C LYS A 406 38.41 12.71 -9.52
N LYS A 407 39.12 12.13 -8.55
CA LYS A 407 39.17 10.67 -8.34
C LYS A 407 38.05 10.27 -7.37
N LEU A 408 37.61 9.00 -7.43
CA LEU A 408 36.69 8.44 -6.44
C LEU A 408 37.40 8.30 -5.10
N SER A 409 36.74 8.63 -3.99
CA SER A 409 37.28 8.34 -2.64
C SER A 409 37.34 6.84 -2.37
N LYS A 410 38.12 6.42 -1.37
CA LYS A 410 38.30 4.99 -1.02
C LYS A 410 36.96 4.29 -0.72
N ILE A 411 36.08 4.93 0.06
CA ILE A 411 34.72 4.42 0.35
C ILE A 411 33.83 4.37 -0.91
N GLN A 412 33.94 5.34 -1.82
CA GLN A 412 33.17 5.32 -3.08
C GLN A 412 33.64 4.20 -4.02
N LYS A 413 34.96 3.95 -4.10
CA LYS A 413 35.52 2.81 -4.85
C LYS A 413 35.02 1.48 -4.27
N ALA A 414 35.10 1.31 -2.95
CA ALA A 414 34.60 0.11 -2.28
C ALA A 414 33.08 -0.08 -2.48
N CYS A 415 32.31 1.02 -2.46
CA CYS A 415 30.88 1.00 -2.72
C CYS A 415 30.58 0.55 -4.16
N LEU A 416 31.34 1.04 -5.14
CA LEU A 416 31.21 0.64 -6.55
C LEU A 416 31.54 -0.85 -6.75
N GLU A 417 32.65 -1.32 -6.18
CA GLU A 417 33.07 -2.72 -6.26
C GLU A 417 32.02 -3.67 -5.66
N PHE A 418 31.43 -3.29 -4.52
CA PHE A 418 30.35 -4.07 -3.93
C PHE A 418 29.11 -4.10 -4.85
N CYS A 419 28.71 -2.95 -5.42
CA CYS A 419 27.61 -2.90 -6.39
C CYS A 419 27.88 -3.77 -7.64
N ILE A 420 29.11 -3.78 -8.15
CA ILE A 420 29.52 -4.66 -9.27
C ILE A 420 29.45 -6.13 -8.84
N ALA A 421 29.97 -6.47 -7.65
CA ALA A 421 29.93 -7.84 -7.14
C ALA A 421 28.50 -8.34 -6.91
N LEU A 422 27.57 -7.45 -6.54
CA LEU A 422 26.14 -7.76 -6.47
C LEU A 422 25.57 -8.10 -7.85
N LEU A 423 25.84 -7.25 -8.86
CA LEU A 423 25.33 -7.44 -10.23
C LEU A 423 25.97 -8.63 -10.95
N ASN A 424 27.17 -9.03 -10.56
CA ASN A 424 27.88 -10.17 -11.13
C ASN A 424 27.38 -11.51 -10.56
N HIS A 425 26.08 -11.77 -10.74
CA HIS A 425 25.38 -12.97 -10.31
C HIS A 425 24.88 -13.78 -11.52
N ARG A 426 25.13 -15.09 -11.52
CA ARG A 426 24.47 -16.03 -12.44
C ARG A 426 23.16 -16.48 -11.80
N ILE A 427 22.02 -16.07 -12.38
CA ILE A 427 20.70 -16.54 -11.97
C ILE A 427 20.65 -18.06 -12.19
N THR A 428 20.82 -18.82 -11.11
CA THR A 428 20.69 -20.29 -11.09
C THR A 428 19.30 -20.67 -10.60
N ARG A 429 18.91 -21.95 -10.68
CA ARG A 429 17.56 -22.48 -10.35
C ARG A 429 17.02 -22.17 -8.93
N ARG A 430 17.77 -21.47 -8.08
CA ARG A 430 17.37 -20.98 -6.76
C ARG A 430 17.58 -19.46 -6.71
N GLU A 431 16.63 -18.72 -7.27
CA GLU A 431 16.67 -17.25 -7.39
C GLU A 431 16.81 -16.54 -6.02
N TYR A 432 16.52 -17.21 -4.90
CA TYR A 432 16.65 -16.67 -3.54
C TYR A 432 17.99 -16.81 -2.85
N ASP A 433 18.94 -17.51 -3.46
CA ASP A 433 20.32 -17.43 -3.00
C ASP A 433 20.96 -16.08 -3.46
N SER A 434 20.24 -15.29 -4.27
CA SER A 434 20.64 -13.96 -4.74
C SER A 434 20.30 -12.88 -3.70
N PRO A 435 21.30 -12.14 -3.18
CA PRO A 435 21.08 -11.01 -2.30
C PRO A 435 20.26 -9.88 -2.96
N LEU A 436 20.44 -9.67 -4.27
CA LEU A 436 19.73 -8.65 -5.03
C LEU A 436 18.22 -8.89 -5.09
N ASP A 437 17.84 -10.16 -5.27
CA ASP A 437 16.44 -10.58 -5.29
C ASP A 437 15.82 -10.61 -3.89
N SER A 438 16.61 -10.53 -2.82
CA SER A 438 16.09 -10.30 -1.47
C SER A 438 15.90 -8.82 -1.16
N ALA A 439 16.71 -7.94 -1.76
CA ALA A 439 16.75 -6.51 -1.46
C ALA A 439 15.95 -5.64 -2.44
N THR A 440 15.31 -6.21 -3.46
CA THR A 440 14.61 -5.44 -4.50
C THR A 440 13.39 -4.68 -3.93
N ILE A 441 13.52 -3.36 -3.83
CA ILE A 441 12.62 -2.47 -3.09
C ILE A 441 11.19 -2.37 -3.64
N ASN A 442 11.00 -2.58 -4.95
CA ASN A 442 9.65 -2.52 -5.54
C ASN A 442 8.72 -3.55 -4.93
N SER A 443 9.25 -4.71 -4.53
CA SER A 443 8.49 -5.77 -3.91
C SER A 443 8.17 -5.48 -2.43
N ILE A 444 9.14 -4.95 -1.66
CA ILE A 444 8.93 -4.57 -0.25
C ILE A 444 7.87 -3.47 -0.15
N ARG A 445 7.90 -2.50 -1.08
CA ARG A 445 6.91 -1.42 -1.13
C ARG A 445 5.58 -1.82 -1.75
N SER A 446 5.53 -2.79 -2.66
CA SER A 446 4.26 -3.30 -3.22
C SER A 446 3.48 -4.19 -2.26
N LEU A 447 4.08 -4.59 -1.14
CA LEU A 447 3.43 -5.30 -0.04
C LEU A 447 2.84 -4.35 1.02
N SER A 448 3.02 -3.03 0.85
CA SER A 448 2.42 -1.96 1.67
C SER A 448 1.25 -1.34 0.94
#